data_AF-A0A378IX46-F1
#
_entry.id   AF-A0A378IX46-F1
#
_cell.length_a   1.000
_cell.length_b   1.000
_cell.length_c   1.000
_cell.angle_alpha   90.00
_cell.angle_beta   90.00
_cell.angle_gamma   90.00
#
_symmetry.space_group_name_H-M   'P 1'
#
loop_
_entity.id
_entity.type
_entity.pdbx_description
1 polymer ?
#
loop_
_entity_poly.entity_id
_entity_poly.type
_entity_poly.pdbx_seq_one_letter_code
_entity_poly.pdbx_strand_id
1 'polypeptide(L)'
;MKSCVRFYAAFVISVASLITTPAWSVIILESTYQKSGFKKAEALALEPQFASLIYLEGDESSGSGSWIGNYKGNGYVLTAGHLFTDGIKASYYTYQTIDGTEYHGDAVFFHPLWNGNLTTRTGYDFAIVRLKEKVTDGGA
;
A
#
# COMPACT_ATOMS: atom_id res chain seq x y z
N MET A 1 -25.86 27.70 -32.42
CA MET A 1 -24.66 26.86 -32.71
C MET A 1 -23.67 26.70 -31.54
N LYS A 2 -24.02 27.00 -30.27
CA LYS A 2 -23.10 26.82 -29.11
C LYS A 2 -23.46 25.64 -28.18
N SER A 3 -24.59 24.96 -28.43
CA SER A 3 -25.11 23.89 -27.57
C SER A 3 -24.60 22.49 -27.92
N CYS A 4 -24.33 22.19 -29.20
CA CYS A 4 -23.86 20.85 -29.62
C CYS A 4 -22.45 20.51 -29.11
N VAL A 5 -21.58 21.51 -28.91
CA VAL A 5 -20.18 21.28 -28.49
C VAL A 5 -20.10 20.85 -27.02
N ARG A 6 -21.04 21.30 -26.17
CA ARG A 6 -21.05 20.97 -24.74
C ARG A 6 -21.49 19.53 -24.46
N PHE A 7 -22.36 18.96 -25.29
CA PHE A 7 -22.80 17.56 -25.14
C PHE A 7 -21.71 16.56 -25.56
N TYR A 8 -20.90 16.87 -26.57
CA TYR A 8 -19.78 16.01 -26.98
C TYR A 8 -18.68 15.94 -25.92
N ALA A 9 -18.34 17.07 -25.28
CA ALA A 9 -17.31 17.10 -24.24
C ALA A 9 -17.72 16.28 -22.99
N ALA A 10 -19.00 16.31 -22.61
CA ALA A 10 -19.50 15.52 -21.47
C ALA A 10 -19.50 14.00 -21.76
N PHE A 11 -19.78 13.59 -23.00
CA PHE A 11 -19.80 12.18 -23.39
C PHE A 11 -18.39 11.56 -23.43
N VAL A 12 -17.38 12.30 -23.88
CA VAL A 12 -15.98 11.82 -23.91
C VAL A 12 -15.40 11.65 -22.50
N ILE A 13 -15.79 12.51 -21.55
CA ILE A 13 -15.30 12.43 -20.16
C ILE A 13 -15.91 11.23 -19.42
N SER A 14 -17.18 10.88 -19.67
CA SER A 14 -17.82 9.71 -19.03
C SER A 14 -17.33 8.36 -19.55
N VAL A 15 -16.78 8.27 -20.76
CA VAL A 15 -16.24 7.00 -21.31
C VAL A 15 -14.82 6.72 -20.78
N ALA A 16 -14.04 7.75 -20.43
CA ALA A 16 -12.68 7.59 -19.92
C ALA A 16 -12.60 7.05 -18.47
N SER A 17 -13.70 7.06 -17.72
CA SER A 17 -13.74 6.67 -16.30
C SER A 17 -13.91 5.16 -16.05
N LEU A 18 -13.95 4.34 -17.11
CA LEU A 18 -14.20 2.89 -17.02
C LEU A 18 -12.96 2.04 -17.30
N ILE A 19 -11.76 2.58 -17.14
CA ILE A 19 -10.54 1.77 -17.15
C ILE A 19 -10.44 1.07 -15.80
N THR A 20 -11.12 -0.06 -15.65
CA THR A 20 -10.87 -0.99 -14.55
C THR A 20 -9.49 -1.60 -14.80
N THR A 21 -8.46 -1.14 -14.08
CA THR A 21 -7.16 -1.82 -14.11
C THR A 21 -7.33 -3.17 -13.43
N PRO A 22 -7.06 -4.30 -14.12
CA PRO A 22 -7.12 -5.59 -13.46
C PRO A 22 -6.05 -5.63 -12.36
N ALA A 23 -6.47 -5.88 -11.11
CA ALA A 23 -5.55 -6.12 -10.01
C ALA A 23 -4.94 -7.52 -10.21
N TRP A 24 -3.82 -7.59 -10.93
CA TRP A 24 -3.07 -8.82 -11.10
C TRP A 24 -2.17 -9.04 -9.88
N SER A 25 -2.40 -10.13 -9.16
CA SER A 25 -1.43 -10.65 -8.19
C SER A 25 -0.25 -11.26 -8.94
N VAL A 26 0.97 -10.88 -8.55
CA VAL A 26 2.20 -11.46 -9.10
C VAL A 26 2.68 -12.56 -8.18
N ILE A 27 2.69 -13.80 -8.68
CA ILE A 27 3.26 -14.95 -7.97
C ILE A 27 4.53 -15.34 -8.72
N ILE A 28 5.68 -15.27 -8.04
CA ILE A 28 6.96 -15.74 -8.57
C ILE A 28 7.26 -17.08 -7.92
N LEU A 29 7.24 -18.15 -8.72
CA LEU A 29 7.61 -19.48 -8.25
C LEU A 29 9.14 -19.57 -8.13
N GLU A 30 9.62 -20.31 -7.13
CA GLU A 30 11.04 -20.61 -6.93
C GLU A 30 11.70 -21.17 -8.21
N SER A 31 11.00 -22.06 -8.92
CA SER A 31 11.49 -22.62 -10.19
C SER A 31 11.62 -21.58 -11.30
N THR A 32 10.74 -20.57 -11.33
CA THR A 32 10.82 -19.43 -12.24
C THR A 32 12.00 -18.52 -11.89
N TYR A 33 12.21 -18.28 -10.60
CA TYR A 33 13.37 -17.54 -10.09
C TYR A 33 14.69 -18.21 -10.49
N GLN A 34 14.87 -19.49 -10.17
CA GLN A 34 16.10 -20.24 -10.46
C GLN A 34 16.47 -20.23 -11.95
N LYS A 35 15.47 -20.15 -12.84
CA LYS A 35 15.67 -20.13 -14.29
C LYS A 35 15.93 -18.73 -14.86
N SER A 36 15.38 -17.69 -14.26
CA SER A 36 15.26 -16.35 -14.90
C SER A 36 15.93 -15.23 -14.13
N GLY A 37 16.30 -15.45 -12.87
CA GLY A 37 16.73 -14.42 -11.92
C GLY A 37 15.61 -13.42 -11.57
N PHE A 38 15.96 -12.39 -10.81
CA PHE A 38 15.00 -11.40 -10.30
C PHE A 38 14.71 -10.23 -11.26
N LYS A 39 15.50 -9.99 -12.30
CA LYS A 39 15.37 -8.78 -13.14
C LYS A 39 13.95 -8.48 -13.64
N LYS A 40 13.21 -9.52 -14.08
CA LYS A 40 11.82 -9.34 -14.55
C LYS A 40 10.86 -9.04 -13.40
N ALA A 41 11.09 -9.64 -12.24
CA ALA A 41 10.31 -9.41 -11.03
C ALA A 41 10.59 -8.03 -10.45
N GLU A 42 11.85 -7.60 -10.42
CA GLU A 42 12.26 -6.25 -10.03
C GLU A 42 11.62 -5.21 -10.94
N ALA A 43 11.71 -5.39 -12.26
CA ALA A 43 11.04 -4.50 -13.21
C ALA A 43 9.52 -4.43 -12.98
N LEU A 44 8.89 -5.58 -12.72
CA LEU A 44 7.45 -5.65 -12.44
C LEU A 44 7.09 -4.98 -11.11
N ALA A 45 7.91 -5.14 -10.07
CA ALA A 45 7.69 -4.49 -8.77
C ALA A 45 7.77 -2.95 -8.86
N LEU A 46 8.49 -2.42 -9.85
CA LEU A 46 8.60 -0.99 -10.14
C LEU A 46 7.46 -0.45 -11.01
N GLU A 47 6.52 -1.29 -11.46
CA GLU A 47 5.37 -0.82 -12.27
C GLU A 47 4.42 0.05 -11.43
N PRO A 48 3.76 1.06 -12.04
CA PRO A 48 2.94 2.05 -11.31
C PRO A 48 1.85 1.45 -10.42
N GLN A 49 1.31 0.27 -10.78
CA GLN A 49 0.30 -0.44 -10.00
C GLN A 49 0.78 -0.90 -8.61
N PHE A 50 2.10 -0.94 -8.39
CA PHE A 50 2.73 -1.29 -7.11
C PHE A 50 3.30 -0.08 -6.37
N ALA A 51 3.13 1.14 -6.89
CA ALA A 51 3.66 2.36 -6.27
C ALA A 51 3.13 2.60 -4.84
N SER A 52 1.99 2.02 -4.49
CA SER A 52 1.43 2.10 -3.14
C SER A 52 2.11 1.19 -2.11
N LEU A 53 3.03 0.31 -2.52
CA LEU A 53 3.74 -0.57 -1.58
C LEU A 53 4.65 0.24 -0.67
N ILE A 54 4.56 -0.05 0.62
CA ILE A 54 5.37 0.55 1.69
C ILE A 54 6.15 -0.57 2.37
N TYR A 55 7.47 -0.43 2.42
CA TYR A 55 8.32 -1.24 3.26
C TYR A 55 8.33 -0.69 4.70
N LEU A 56 8.16 -1.56 5.69
CA LEU A 56 8.26 -1.20 7.10
C LEU A 56 9.60 -1.73 7.61
N GLU A 57 10.57 -0.84 7.77
CA GLU A 57 11.89 -1.16 8.32
C GLU A 57 11.87 -0.97 9.84
N GLY A 58 12.30 -1.98 10.59
CA GLY A 58 12.44 -1.93 12.04
C GLY A 58 13.62 -2.79 12.48
N ASP A 59 14.15 -2.50 13.67
CA ASP A 59 15.41 -3.09 14.15
C ASP A 59 15.33 -4.61 14.36
N GLU A 60 14.21 -5.10 14.91
CA GLU A 60 14.01 -6.51 15.27
C GLU A 60 13.12 -7.26 14.26
N SER A 61 12.26 -6.54 13.56
CA SER A 61 11.36 -7.10 12.55
C SER A 61 11.10 -6.10 11.44
N SER A 62 10.86 -6.61 10.25
CA SER A 62 10.40 -5.81 9.11
C SER A 62 9.07 -6.34 8.59
N GLY A 63 8.36 -5.48 7.86
CA GLY A 63 7.08 -5.83 7.28
C GLY A 63 6.83 -5.12 5.97
N SER A 64 5.60 -5.28 5.47
CA SER A 64 5.12 -4.53 4.32
C SER A 64 3.72 -4.00 4.59
N GLY A 65 3.35 -2.97 3.88
CA GLY A 65 2.01 -2.42 3.88
C GLY A 65 1.69 -1.80 2.52
N SER A 66 0.45 -1.34 2.40
CA SER A 66 -0.01 -0.59 1.25
C SER A 66 -0.51 0.76 1.72
N TRP A 67 -0.04 1.84 1.11
CA TRP A 67 -0.66 3.14 1.24
C TRP A 67 -2.08 3.09 0.69
N ILE A 68 -3.04 3.53 1.50
CA ILE A 68 -4.49 3.50 1.17
C ILE A 68 -5.09 4.91 1.06
N GLY A 69 -4.27 5.96 1.11
CA GLY A 69 -4.69 7.33 0.89
C GLY A 69 -4.23 8.31 1.96
N ASN A 70 -4.48 9.59 1.69
CA ASN A 70 -4.21 10.69 2.60
C ASN A 70 -5.51 11.26 3.16
N TYR A 71 -5.56 11.55 4.45
CA TYR A 71 -6.68 12.24 5.09
C TYR A 71 -6.21 13.22 6.16
N LYS A 72 -6.73 14.45 6.10
CA LYS A 72 -6.38 15.55 7.03
C LYS A 72 -4.87 15.73 7.21
N GLY A 73 -4.13 15.77 6.11
CA GLY A 73 -2.68 16.02 6.12
C GLY A 73 -1.79 14.82 6.49
N ASN A 74 -2.38 13.65 6.72
CA ASN A 74 -1.66 12.43 7.12
C ASN A 74 -1.87 11.32 6.09
N GLY A 75 -0.85 10.49 5.87
CA GLY A 75 -0.94 9.24 5.10
C GLY A 75 -1.43 8.08 5.95
N TYR A 76 -2.06 7.10 5.32
CA TYR A 76 -2.56 5.90 5.96
C TYR A 76 -2.06 4.65 5.25
N VAL A 77 -1.57 3.68 6.01
CA VAL A 77 -0.99 2.44 5.51
C VAL A 77 -1.74 1.25 6.09
N LEU A 78 -2.29 0.39 5.23
CA LEU A 78 -2.84 -0.91 5.62
C LEU A 78 -1.70 -1.93 5.74
N THR A 79 -1.65 -2.66 6.84
CA THR A 79 -0.61 -3.66 7.10
C THR A 79 -1.13 -4.75 8.06
N ALA A 80 -0.27 -5.68 8.45
CA ALA A 80 -0.59 -6.72 9.42
C ALA A 80 -0.62 -6.17 10.86
N GLY A 81 -1.53 -6.69 11.68
CA GLY A 81 -1.66 -6.29 13.08
C GLY A 81 -0.51 -6.84 13.93
N HIS A 82 0.02 -8.02 13.60
CA HIS A 82 1.09 -8.67 14.34
C HIS A 82 2.41 -7.90 14.35
N LEU A 83 2.60 -6.90 13.50
CA LEU A 83 3.80 -6.05 13.52
C LEU A 83 3.85 -5.13 14.75
N PHE A 84 2.74 -4.97 15.47
CA PHE A 84 2.60 -4.00 16.56
C PHE A 84 2.21 -4.64 17.90
N THR A 85 2.69 -5.85 18.18
CA THR A 85 2.48 -6.51 19.49
C THR A 85 3.36 -5.90 20.59
N ASP A 86 3.05 -6.17 21.86
CA ASP A 86 3.90 -5.88 23.04
C ASP A 86 4.67 -4.54 23.02
N GLY A 87 3.93 -3.44 23.07
CA GLY A 87 4.51 -2.11 23.25
C GLY A 87 5.20 -1.54 22.00
N ILE A 88 5.25 -2.29 20.90
CA ILE A 88 5.71 -1.80 19.60
C ILE A 88 4.70 -0.79 19.06
N LYS A 89 5.19 0.42 18.77
CA LYS A 89 4.38 1.55 18.29
C LYS A 89 4.62 1.78 16.81
N ALA A 90 3.74 2.56 16.17
CA ALA A 90 3.96 3.03 14.81
C ALA A 90 5.33 3.71 14.64
N SER A 91 5.82 4.43 15.65
CA SER A 91 7.10 5.13 15.58
C SER A 91 8.34 4.24 15.65
N TYR A 92 8.18 2.92 15.82
CA TYR A 92 9.30 1.96 15.87
C TYR A 92 9.71 1.50 14.47
N TYR A 93 8.92 1.85 13.45
CA TYR A 93 9.23 1.55 12.07
C TYR A 93 9.51 2.84 11.29
N THR A 94 10.40 2.73 10.31
CA THR A 94 10.48 3.64 9.17
C THR A 94 9.64 3.07 8.04
N TYR A 95 8.81 3.92 7.43
CA TYR A 95 7.89 3.54 6.36
C TYR A 95 8.45 4.07 5.04
N GLN A 96 8.96 3.19 4.20
CA GLN A 96 9.66 3.57 2.97
C GLN A 96 8.80 3.27 1.75
N THR A 97 8.62 4.26 0.89
CA THR A 97 8.06 4.04 -0.46
C THR A 97 9.11 3.42 -1.37
N ILE A 98 8.67 3.01 -2.56
CA ILE A 98 9.53 2.31 -3.52
C ILE A 98 10.70 3.15 -4.06
N ASP A 99 10.58 4.49 -4.01
CA ASP A 99 11.66 5.41 -4.40
C ASP A 99 12.64 5.72 -3.26
N GLY A 100 12.40 5.15 -2.07
CA GLY A 100 13.20 5.33 -0.86
C GLY A 100 12.76 6.51 0.01
N THR A 101 11.66 7.20 -0.31
CA THR A 101 11.15 8.27 0.55
C THR A 101 10.69 7.69 1.89
N GLU A 102 11.19 8.25 2.97
CA GLU A 102 10.91 7.79 4.33
C GLU A 102 9.79 8.58 4.98
N TYR A 103 8.93 7.86 5.69
CA TYR A 103 7.86 8.40 6.51
C TYR A 103 7.91 7.79 7.91
N HIS A 104 7.27 8.47 8.87
CA HIS A 104 7.18 8.00 10.25
C HIS A 104 5.73 7.90 10.71
N GLY A 105 5.43 6.80 11.41
CA GLY A 105 4.13 6.55 12.01
C GLY A 105 3.93 7.28 13.34
N ASP A 106 2.68 7.61 13.66
CA ASP A 106 2.30 8.21 14.95
C ASP A 106 1.13 7.50 15.66
N ALA A 107 0.36 6.69 14.93
CA ALA A 107 -0.75 5.91 15.50
C ALA A 107 -0.97 4.59 14.77
N VAL A 108 -1.49 3.59 15.49
CA VAL A 108 -1.92 2.30 14.96
C VAL A 108 -3.39 2.09 15.31
N PHE A 109 -4.21 1.70 14.34
CA PHE A 109 -5.61 1.35 14.50
C PHE A 109 -5.77 -0.13 14.19
N PHE A 110 -5.99 -0.92 15.23
CA PHE A 110 -6.23 -2.36 15.08
C PHE A 110 -7.68 -2.65 14.71
N HIS A 111 -7.90 -3.77 14.04
CA HIS A 111 -9.24 -4.32 13.97
C HIS A 111 -9.78 -4.61 15.39
N PRO A 112 -11.04 -4.26 15.74
CA PRO A 112 -11.56 -4.44 17.10
C PRO A 112 -11.57 -5.88 17.62
N LEU A 113 -11.53 -6.86 16.71
CA LEU A 113 -11.48 -8.29 17.04
C LEU A 113 -10.06 -8.88 16.98
N TRP A 114 -9.03 -8.07 16.72
CA TRP A 114 -7.65 -8.51 16.85
C TRP A 114 -7.30 -8.68 18.33
N ASN A 115 -6.86 -9.88 18.70
CA ASN A 115 -6.57 -10.23 20.09
C ASN A 115 -5.07 -10.31 20.40
N GLY A 116 -4.20 -9.94 19.46
CA GLY A 116 -2.74 -10.00 19.61
C GLY A 116 -2.15 -11.41 19.54
N ASN A 117 -2.95 -12.45 19.34
CA ASN A 117 -2.45 -13.83 19.33
C ASN A 117 -1.97 -14.24 17.94
N LEU A 118 -0.64 -14.41 17.81
CA LEU A 118 0.04 -14.79 16.58
C LEU A 118 -0.28 -16.22 16.08
N THR A 119 -0.76 -17.08 16.97
CA THR A 119 -1.04 -18.50 16.67
C THR A 119 -2.48 -18.71 16.18
N THR A 120 -3.41 -17.83 16.55
CA THR A 120 -4.82 -18.00 16.19
C THR A 120 -5.12 -17.25 14.89
N ARG A 121 -5.38 -17.99 13.81
CA ARG A 121 -5.70 -17.43 12.49
C ARG A 121 -7.17 -17.01 12.40
N THR A 122 -7.55 -15.99 13.15
CA THR A 122 -8.93 -15.47 13.21
C THR A 122 -9.34 -14.63 11.99
N GLY A 123 -8.37 -14.21 11.17
CA GLY A 123 -8.59 -13.30 10.04
C GLY A 123 -8.58 -11.81 10.41
N TYR A 124 -8.34 -11.48 11.69
CA TYR A 124 -8.30 -10.10 12.18
C TYR A 124 -6.88 -9.52 12.29
N ASP A 125 -5.91 -10.19 11.68
CA ASP A 125 -4.49 -9.77 11.68
C ASP A 125 -4.24 -8.67 10.67
N PHE A 126 -4.86 -7.51 10.90
CA PHE A 126 -4.63 -6.31 10.13
C PHE A 126 -4.77 -5.06 10.99
N ALA A 127 -4.03 -4.03 10.60
CA ALA A 127 -4.05 -2.72 11.22
C ALA A 127 -3.89 -1.64 10.16
N ILE A 128 -4.34 -0.43 10.50
CA ILE A 128 -4.05 0.79 9.76
C ILE A 128 -3.08 1.61 10.57
N VAL A 129 -1.96 2.00 9.97
CA VAL A 129 -1.03 2.97 10.54
C VAL A 129 -1.36 4.34 9.99
N ARG A 130 -1.31 5.37 10.85
CA ARG A 130 -1.26 6.76 10.41
C ARG A 130 0.18 7.25 10.43
N LEU A 131 0.58 7.87 9.32
CA LEU A 131 1.85 8.56 9.14
C LEU A 131 1.69 10.03 9.55
N LYS A 132 2.77 10.63 10.07
CA LYS A 132 2.78 12.05 10.49
C LYS A 132 2.51 13.02 9.34
N GLU A 133 2.77 12.60 8.12
CA GLU A 133 2.74 13.43 6.91
C GLU A 133 1.99 12.70 5.80
N LYS A 134 1.55 13.47 4.79
CA LYS A 134 0.95 12.93 3.57
C LYS A 134 2.00 12.16 2.77
N VAL A 135 1.59 11.05 2.16
CA VAL A 135 2.40 10.38 1.14
C VAL A 135 2.21 11.11 -0.18
N THR A 136 3.30 11.45 -0.89
CA THR A 136 3.24 12.23 -2.13
C THR A 136 3.49 11.44 -3.41
N ASP A 137 3.94 10.20 -3.27
CA ASP A 137 4.55 9.37 -4.30
C ASP A 137 3.94 7.96 -4.36
N GLY A 138 2.91 7.66 -3.55
CA GLY A 138 2.27 6.35 -3.45
C GLY A 138 1.40 5.92 -4.65
N GLY A 139 1.52 6.58 -5.81
CA GLY A 139 0.81 6.20 -7.04
C GLY A 139 -0.55 6.88 -7.29
N ALA A 140 -0.77 8.10 -6.79
CA ALA A 140 -1.95 8.92 -7.11
C ALA A 140 -1.73 9.92 -8.23
#